data_AF-A0A382DEJ0-F1
#
_entry.id   AF-A0A382DEJ0-F1
#
_cell.length_a   1.000
_cell.length_b   1.000
_cell.length_c   1.000
_cell.angle_alpha   90.00
_cell.angle_beta   90.00
_cell.angle_gamma   90.00
#
_symmetry.space_group_name_H-M   'P 1'
#
loop_
_entity.id
_entity.type
_entity.pdbx_description
1 polymer ?
#
loop_
_entity_poly.entity_id
_entity_poly.type
_entity_poly.pdbx_seq_one_letter_code
_entity_poly.pdbx_strand_id
1 'polypeptide(L)' 'MEILISADQIAEKVKNLGNRISRDYENTAPVLVCLLKGSFIFTADLMRAISVPHTIEFLKASSYGAAAVSSGEVTT' A
#
# COMPACT_ATOMS: atom_id res chain seq x y z
N MET A 1 18.39 -11.70 -15.67
CA MET A 1 17.47 -10.96 -14.77
C MET A 1 16.11 -11.57 -14.96
N GLU A 2 15.60 -12.25 -13.94
CA GLU A 2 14.29 -12.91 -13.98
C GLU A 2 13.20 -11.92 -13.55
N ILE A 3 12.06 -11.92 -14.24
CA ILE A 3 10.91 -11.11 -13.86
C ILE A 3 10.12 -11.90 -12.82
N LEU A 4 10.12 -11.45 -11.57
CA LEU A 4 9.36 -12.09 -10.49
C LEU A 4 7.85 -11.82 -10.61
N ILE A 5 7.50 -10.57 -10.93
CA ILE A 5 6.12 -10.12 -11.12
C ILE A 5 6.13 -9.12 -12.28
N SER A 6 5.33 -9.40 -13.31
CA SER A 6 5.17 -8.49 -14.44
C SER A 6 4.40 -7.23 -14.05
N ALA A 7 4.57 -6.15 -14.82
CA ALA A 7 3.84 -4.90 -14.61
C ALA A 7 2.32 -5.11 -14.68
N ASP A 8 1.84 -5.95 -15.61
CA ASP A 8 0.42 -6.25 -15.77
C ASP A 8 -0.15 -6.98 -14.55
N GLN A 9 0.59 -7.95 -13.99
CA GLN A 9 0.19 -8.64 -12.76
C GLN A 9 0.09 -7.67 -11.57
N ILE A 10 1.03 -6.72 -11.45
CA ILE A 10 0.98 -5.68 -10.41
C ILE A 10 -0.25 -4.80 -10.62
N ALA A 11 -0.46 -4.30 -11.84
CA ALA A 11 -1.58 -3.42 -12.18
C ALA A 11 -2.94 -4.08 -11.89
N GLU A 12 -3.09 -5.36 -12.25
CA GLU A 12 -4.31 -6.12 -11.97
C GLU A 12 -4.56 -6.26 -10.46
N LYS A 13 -3.52 -6.60 -9.68
CA LYS A 13 -3.64 -6.72 -8.22
C LYS A 13 -3.96 -5.39 -7.56
N VAL A 14 -3.33 -4.30 -8.00
CA VAL A 14 -3.62 -2.95 -7.50
C VAL A 14 -5.06 -2.56 -7.81
N LYS A 15 -5.55 -2.80 -9.03
CA LYS A 15 -6.94 -2.54 -9.40
C LYS A 15 -7.93 -3.32 -8.53
N ASN A 16 -7.69 -4.60 -8.32
CA ASN A 16 -8.53 -5.44 -7.47
C ASN A 16 -8.53 -4.96 -6.01
N LEU A 17 -7.37 -4.52 -5.49
CA LEU A 17 -7.27 -3.95 -4.15
C LEU A 17 -8.01 -2.61 -4.05
N GLY A 18 -7.86 -1.72 -5.03
CA GLY A 18 -8.57 -0.44 -5.07
C GLY A 18 -10.09 -0.61 -5.11
N ASN A 19 -10.60 -1.55 -5.91
CA ASN A 19 -12.03 -1.89 -5.94
C ASN A 19 -12.53 -2.39 -4.59
N ARG A 20 -11.74 -3.25 -3.92
CA ARG A 20 -12.09 -3.77 -2.59
C ARG A 20 -12.13 -2.65 -1.55
N ILE A 21 -11.10 -1.81 -1.49
CA ILE A 21 -11.07 -0.65 -0.57
C ILE A 21 -12.26 0.28 -0.85
N SER A 22 -12.56 0.54 -2.12
CA SER A 22 -13.69 1.41 -2.48
C SER A 22 -15.03 0.87 -1.99
N ARG A 23 -15.23 -0.45 -2.07
CA ARG A 23 -16.41 -1.11 -1.51
C ARG A 23 -16.43 -1.05 0.02
N ASP A 24 -15.32 -1.37 0.65
CA ASP A 24 -15.21 -1.44 2.12
C ASP A 24 -15.41 -0.05 2.76
N TYR A 25 -15.08 1.03 2.04
CA TYR A 25 -15.15 2.41 2.51
C TYR A 25 -16.20 3.27 1.80
N GLU A 26 -17.20 2.68 1.13
CA GLU A 26 -18.20 3.36 0.28
C GLU A 26 -18.83 4.62 0.90
N ASN A 27 -19.03 4.63 2.23
CA ASN A 27 -19.68 5.71 2.97
C ASN A 27 -18.73 6.50 3.89
N THR A 28 -17.43 6.42 3.62
CA THR A 28 -16.37 7.03 4.45
C THR A 28 -15.27 7.63 3.59
N ALA A 29 -14.41 8.46 4.18
CA ALA A 29 -13.28 9.06 3.50
C ALA A 29 -11.97 8.59 4.15
N PRO A 30 -11.34 7.50 3.66
CA PRO A 30 -10.13 6.98 4.27
C PRO A 30 -8.93 7.92 4.04
N VAL A 31 -7.96 7.83 4.96
CA VAL A 31 -6.63 8.46 4.82
C VAL A 31 -5.64 7.37 4.43
N LEU A 32 -5.00 7.52 3.26
CA LEU A 32 -3.92 6.65 2.80
C LEU A 32 -2.60 7.11 3.41
N VAL A 33 -1.98 6.30 4.25
CA VAL A 33 -0.68 6.60 4.86
C VAL A 33 0.45 5.93 4.07
N CYS A 34 1.23 6.73 3.35
CA CYS A 34 2.34 6.30 2.49
C CYS A 34 3.68 6.35 3.23
N LEU A 35 4.33 5.20 3.43
CA LEU A 35 5.65 5.10 4.07
C LEU A 35 6.79 5.30 3.07
N LEU A 36 7.50 6.41 3.15
CA LEU A 36 8.61 6.71 2.26
C LEU A 36 9.87 5.87 2.57
N LYS A 37 10.67 5.49 1.57
CA LYS A 37 10.58 5.87 0.15
C LYS A 37 9.93 4.82 -0.75
N GLY A 38 10.04 3.54 -0.40
CA GLY A 38 9.76 2.43 -1.32
C GLY A 38 8.30 2.23 -1.70
N SER A 39 7.34 2.75 -0.92
CA SER A 39 5.91 2.54 -1.20
C SER A 39 5.31 3.54 -2.19
N PHE A 40 6.03 4.61 -2.57
CA PHE A 40 5.40 5.73 -3.29
C PHE A 40 4.76 5.33 -4.63
N ILE A 41 5.41 4.49 -5.42
CA ILE A 41 4.86 4.03 -6.72
C ILE A 41 3.60 3.22 -6.50
N PHE A 42 3.66 2.22 -5.62
CA PHE A 42 2.51 1.38 -5.28
C PHE A 42 1.34 2.20 -4.74
N THR A 43 1.60 3.14 -3.81
CA THR A 43 0.54 3.99 -3.27
C THR A 43 -0.04 4.91 -4.34
N ALA A 44 0.77 5.43 -5.27
CA ALA A 44 0.28 6.24 -6.38
C ALA A 44 -0.61 5.44 -7.34
N ASP A 45 -0.27 4.17 -7.63
CA ASP A 45 -1.13 3.29 -8.41
C ASP A 45 -2.42 2.96 -7.66
N LEU A 46 -2.32 2.68 -6.36
CA LEU A 46 -3.46 2.32 -5.54
C LEU A 46 -4.45 3.46 -5.37
N MET A 47 -3.99 4.69 -5.10
CA MET A 47 -4.87 5.84 -4.94
C MET A 47 -5.67 6.14 -6.22
N ARG A 48 -5.08 5.89 -7.40
CA ARG A 48 -5.79 6.01 -8.69
C ARG A 48 -6.87 4.94 -8.89
N ALA A 49 -6.71 3.77 -8.26
CA ALA A 49 -7.65 2.66 -8.35
C ALA A 49 -8.80 2.74 -7.33
N ILE A 50 -8.72 3.63 -6.34
CA ILE A 50 -9.77 3.84 -5.34
C ILE A 50 -10.78 4.87 -5.86
N SER A 51 -12.07 4.51 -5.90
CA SER A 51 -13.14 5.35 -6.44
C SER A 51 -13.85 6.22 -5.40
N VAL A 52 -13.62 5.97 -4.11
CA VAL A 52 -14.17 6.80 -3.03
C VAL A 52 -13.26 8.00 -2.73
N PRO A 53 -13.82 9.13 -2.26
CA PRO A 53 -13.01 10.27 -1.81
C PRO A 53 -12.03 9.83 -0.72
N HIS A 54 -10.77 10.24 -0.83
CA HIS A 54 -9.73 9.90 0.13
C HIS A 54 -8.67 10.99 0.18
N THR A 55 -7.90 11.01 1.26
CA THR A 55 -6.73 11.86 1.41
C THR A 55 -5.46 11.00 1.49
N ILE A 56 -4.30 11.61 1.32
CA ILE A 56 -3.00 10.95 1.42
C ILE A 56 -2.08 11.70 2.37
N GLU A 57 -1.42 10.95 3.24
CA GLU A 57 -0.35 11.46 4.11
C GLU A 57 0.94 10.68 3.85
N PHE A 58 2.07 11.38 3.86
CA PHE A 58 3.38 10.78 3.70
C PHE A 58 4.12 10.79 5.03
N LEU A 59 4.56 9.60 5.47
CA LEU A 59 5.38 9.45 6.66
C LEU A 59 6.76 8.93 6.26
N LYS A 60 7.79 9.51 6.86
CA LYS A 60 9.17 9.03 6.73
C LYS A 60 9.59 8.45 8.07
N ALA A 61 9.59 7.13 8.18
CA ALA A 61 10.18 6.46 9.33
C ALA A 61 11.70 6.35 9.14
N SER A 62 12.46 6.84 10.10
CA SER A 62 13.85 6.42 10.28
C SER A 62 13.85 5.15 11.12
N SER A 63 14.42 4.06 10.59
CA SER A 63 14.72 2.90 11.42
C SER A 63 15.67 3.35 12.53
N TYR A 64 15.28 3.18 13.80
CA TYR A 64 16.24 3.22 14.90
C TYR A 64 17.24 2.09 14.64
N GLY A 65 18.52 2.45 14.56
CA GLY A 65 19.56 1.63 13.94
C GLY A 65 19.62 0.17 14.44
N ALA A 66 19.94 -0.73 13.50
CA ALA A 66 20.65 -1.99 13.74
C ALA A 66 19.99 -3.10 14.59
N ALA A 67 18.67 -3.16 14.68
CA ALA A 67 17.99 -4.41 15.05
C ALA A 67 16.69 -4.56 14.25
N ALA A 68 16.82 -5.02 12.99
CA ALA A 68 15.70 -5.59 12.26
C ALA A 68 15.30 -6.91 12.94
N VAL A 69 14.59 -6.83 14.06
CA VAL A 69 13.91 -7.99 14.63
C VAL A 69 12.68 -8.20 13.77
N SER A 70 12.78 -9.12 12.82
CA SER A 70 11.62 -9.78 12.23
C SER A 70 10.95 -10.58 13.35
N SER A 71 10.00 -9.98 14.07
CA SER A 71 9.11 -10.73 14.95
C SER A 71 8.09 -11.49 14.09
N GLY A 72 8.58 -12.50 13.39
CA GLY A 72 7.78 -13.47 12.65
C GLY A 72 7.06 -14.45 13.56
N GLU A 73 6.56 -14.00 14.70
CA GLU A 73 5.73 -14.80 15.61
C GLU A 73 4.41 -14.06 15.84
N VAL A 74 3.34 -14.61 15.26
CA VAL A 74 1.99 -14.47 15.80
C VAL A 74 1.84 -15.63 16.78
N THR A 75 2.05 -15.37 18.06
CA THR A 75 1.67 -16.33 19.11
C THR A 75 0.23 -16.05 19.49
N THR A 76 -0.56 -17.12 19.44
CA THR A 76 -2.01 -17.27 19.68
C THR A 76 -2.60 -16.39 20.77
#